data_AF-A0A1H7CGT4-F1
#
_entry.id   AF-A0A1H7CGT4-F1
#
_cell.length_a   1.000
_cell.length_b   1.000
_cell.length_c   1.000
_cell.angle_alpha   90.00
_cell.angle_beta   90.00
_cell.angle_gamma   90.00
#
_symmetry.space_group_name_H-M   'P 1'
#
loop_
_entity.id
_entity.type
_entity.pdbx_description
1 polymer ?
#
loop_
_entity_poly.entity_id
_entity_poly.type
_entity_poly.pdbx_seq_one_letter_code
_entity_poly.pdbx_strand_id
1 'polypeptide(L)' 'MSTPIVDIVPMMREFNVSNDLLGDHAALQKRWDEDGYLFFRDVLDHEPLERIRGLLVDHLERHGFVERNDRNVRWTGK' A
#
# COMPACT_ATOMS: atom_id res chain seq x y z
N MET A 1 1.37 40.61 11.62
CA MET A 1 2.49 39.69 11.32
C MET A 1 1.93 38.28 11.44
N SER A 2 1.87 37.53 10.34
CA SER A 2 1.27 36.18 10.32
C SER A 2 2.36 35.15 10.59
N THR A 3 2.21 34.36 11.65
CA THR A 3 3.11 33.26 12.00
C THR A 3 3.06 32.19 10.90
N PRO A 4 4.20 31.71 10.37
CA PRO A 4 4.19 30.62 9.41
C PRO A 4 3.76 29.32 10.10
N ILE A 5 2.81 28.61 9.49
CA ILE A 5 2.44 27.25 9.89
C ILE A 5 3.65 26.37 9.56
N VAL A 6 4.34 25.88 10.60
CA VAL A 6 5.38 24.87 10.45
C VAL A 6 4.67 23.54 10.24
N ASP A 7 4.84 22.96 9.06
CA ASP A 7 4.31 21.65 8.74
C ASP A 7 5.08 20.59 9.56
N ILE A 8 4.52 20.22 10.71
CA ILE A 8 5.12 19.28 11.67
C ILE A 8 4.92 17.82 11.28
N VAL A 9 4.15 17.55 10.22
CA VAL A 9 4.03 16.23 9.61
C VAL A 9 4.95 16.24 8.39
N PRO A 10 6.01 15.41 8.34
CA PRO A 10 6.78 15.28 7.13
C PRO A 10 5.82 14.87 6.02
N MET A 11 5.69 15.69 4.96
CA MET A 11 5.00 15.26 3.74
C MET A 11 5.58 13.88 3.37
N MET A 12 4.71 12.85 3.33
CA MET A 12 5.11 11.54 2.84
C MET A 12 5.71 11.74 1.46
N ARG A 13 7.04 11.62 1.36
CA ARG A 13 7.72 11.67 0.07
C ARG A 13 7.23 10.49 -0.75
N GLU A 14 7.02 10.69 -2.04
CA GLU A 14 6.70 9.57 -2.93
C GLU A 14 7.79 8.50 -2.82
N PHE A 15 7.37 7.24 -2.74
CA PHE A 15 8.30 6.12 -2.69
C PHE A 15 9.06 5.99 -4.01
N ASN A 16 10.35 5.70 -3.91
CA ASN A 16 11.22 5.45 -5.05
C ASN A 16 10.88 4.09 -5.70
N VAL A 17 10.27 4.12 -6.87
CA VAL A 17 9.87 2.91 -7.60
C VAL A 17 11.12 2.21 -8.13
N SER A 18 11.23 0.90 -7.89
CA SER A 18 12.40 0.07 -8.21
C SER A 18 12.14 -0.98 -9.29
N ASN A 19 11.02 -0.87 -10.01
CA ASN A 19 10.63 -1.80 -11.09
C ASN A 19 11.67 -1.93 -12.21
N ASP A 20 12.40 -0.85 -12.49
CA ASP A 20 13.47 -0.79 -13.50
C ASP A 20 14.67 -1.69 -13.17
N LEU A 21 14.81 -2.09 -11.90
CA LEU A 21 15.91 -2.92 -11.41
C LEU A 21 15.55 -4.42 -11.39
N LEU A 22 14.34 -4.80 -11.81
CA LEU A 22 13.93 -6.21 -11.82
C LEU A 22 14.84 -7.03 -12.75
N GLY A 23 15.41 -8.10 -12.20
CA GLY A 23 16.38 -8.95 -12.90
C GLY A 23 17.85 -8.55 -12.68
N ASP A 24 18.12 -7.38 -12.08
CA ASP A 24 19.45 -6.95 -11.68
C ASP A 24 19.61 -7.00 -10.16
N HIS A 25 20.12 -8.12 -9.66
CA HIS A 25 20.34 -8.33 -8.23
C HIS A 25 21.32 -7.31 -7.62
N ALA A 26 22.38 -6.93 -8.35
CA ALA A 26 23.39 -6.02 -7.81
C ALA A 26 22.82 -4.60 -7.65
N ALA A 27 22.03 -4.15 -8.63
CA ALA A 27 21.36 -2.86 -8.55
C ALA A 27 20.28 -2.84 -7.45
N LEU A 28 19.53 -3.93 -7.28
CA LEU A 28 18.55 -4.07 -6.19
C LEU A 28 19.22 -4.00 -4.81
N GLN A 29 20.33 -4.72 -4.61
CA GLN A 29 21.07 -4.68 -3.35
C GLN A 29 21.57 -3.26 -3.05
N LYS A 30 22.14 -2.59 -4.05
CA LYS A 30 22.60 -1.21 -3.91
C LYS A 30 21.46 -0.28 -3.49
N ARG A 31 20.29 -0.39 -4.13
CA ARG A 31 19.11 0.42 -3.79
C ARG A 31 18.62 0.13 -2.37
N TRP A 32 18.63 -1.13 -1.95
CA TRP A 32 18.30 -1.51 -0.59
C TRP A 32 19.26 -0.89 0.43
N ASP A 33 20.56 -0.91 0.16
CA ASP A 33 21.57 -0.34 1.06
C ASP A 33 21.47 1.20 1.17
N GLU A 34 21.06 1.87 0.08
CA GLU A 34 20.90 3.34 0.01
C GLU A 34 19.58 3.83 0.61
N ASP A 35 18.45 3.24 0.20
CA ASP A 35 17.11 3.71 0.53
C ASP A 35 16.50 2.98 1.74
N GLY A 36 16.99 1.79 2.08
CA GLY A 36 16.47 0.94 3.16
C GLY A 36 15.15 0.23 2.83
N TYR A 37 14.67 0.35 1.60
CA TYR A 37 13.47 -0.33 1.11
C TYR A 37 13.54 -0.56 -0.40
N LEU A 38 12.68 -1.46 -0.89
CA LEU A 38 12.40 -1.63 -2.31
C LEU A 38 10.89 -1.52 -2.51
N PHE A 39 10.48 -0.55 -3.32
CA PHE A 39 9.08 -0.35 -3.65
C PHE A 39 8.80 -0.76 -5.09
N PHE A 40 7.93 -1.75 -5.26
CA PHE A 40 7.52 -2.26 -6.55
C PHE A 40 6.04 -2.02 -6.79
N ARG A 41 5.69 -1.69 -8.04
CA ARG A 41 4.31 -1.55 -8.51
C ARG A 41 3.99 -2.68 -9.47
N ASP A 42 2.80 -3.25 -9.39
CA ASP A 42 2.28 -4.17 -10.42
C ASP A 42 3.18 -5.40 -10.70
N VAL A 43 3.84 -5.93 -9.66
CA VAL A 43 4.72 -7.12 -9.76
C VAL A 43 4.05 -8.41 -9.29
N LEU A 44 2.92 -8.30 -8.59
CA LEU A 44 2.15 -9.44 -8.10
C LEU A 44 0.99 -9.70 -9.06
N ASP A 45 0.67 -10.97 -9.27
CA ASP A 45 -0.56 -11.34 -9.95
C ASP A 45 -1.77 -10.83 -9.13
N HIS A 46 -2.66 -10.11 -9.79
CA HIS A 46 -3.85 -9.53 -9.17
C HIS A 46 -4.91 -10.58 -8.87
N GLU A 47 -4.99 -11.68 -9.61
CA GLU A 47 -6.04 -12.68 -9.40
C GLU A 47 -5.96 -13.32 -8.01
N PRO A 48 -4.80 -13.81 -7.52
CA PRO A 48 -4.66 -14.27 -6.13
C PRO A 48 -4.97 -13.20 -5.10
N LEU A 49 -4.57 -11.94 -5.34
CA LEU A 49 -4.81 -10.83 -4.41
C LEU A 49 -6.32 -10.56 -4.27
N GLU A 50 -7.06 -10.56 -5.38
CA GLU A 50 -8.51 -10.38 -5.37
C GLU A 50 -9.22 -11.54 -4.67
N ARG A 51 -8.74 -12.78 -4.83
CA ARG A 51 -9.29 -13.92 -4.07
C ARG A 51 -9.10 -13.77 -2.57
N ILE A 52 -7.90 -13.37 -2.12
CA ILE A 52 -7.61 -13.14 -0.69
C ILE A 52 -8.45 -11.99 -0.16
N ARG A 53 -8.55 -10.89 -0.92
CA ARG A 53 -9.41 -9.75 -0.60
C ARG A 53 -10.86 -10.20 -0.40
N GLY A 54 -11.39 -11.02 -1.31
CA GLY A 54 -12.74 -11.57 -1.20
C GLY A 54 -12.96 -12.36 0.09
N LEU A 55 -12.02 -13.26 0.45
CA LEU A 55 -12.11 -14.04 1.69
C LEU A 55 -12.11 -13.16 2.95
N LEU A 56 -11.30 -12.10 2.97
CA LEU A 56 -11.27 -11.13 4.06
C LEU A 56 -12.59 -10.36 4.17
N VAL A 57 -13.10 -9.84 3.05
CA VAL A 57 -14.37 -9.11 3.01
C VAL A 57 -15.53 -9.99 3.48
N ASP A 58 -15.58 -11.24 3.01
CA ASP A 58 -16.60 -12.20 3.42
C ASP A 58 -16.53 -12.47 4.94
N HIS A 59 -15.33 -12.52 5.51
CA HIS A 59 -15.17 -12.66 6.97
C HIS A 59 -15.68 -11.42 7.72
N LEU A 60 -15.30 -10.24 7.29
CA LEU A 60 -15.73 -8.98 7.91
C LEU A 60 -17.25 -8.77 7.82
N GLU A 61 -17.87 -9.12 6.69
CA GLU A 61 -19.32 -9.04 6.49
C GLU A 61 -20.05 -9.98 7.45
N ARG A 62 -19.60 -11.22 7.59
CA ARG A 62 -20.21 -12.18 8.53
C ARG A 62 -20.24 -11.65 9.97
N HIS A 63 -19.29 -10.80 10.34
CA HIS A 63 -19.23 -10.17 11.65
C HIS A 63 -19.89 -8.78 11.70
N GLY A 64 -20.41 -8.29 10.57
CA GLY A 64 -21.14 -7.02 10.45
C GLY A 64 -20.25 -5.78 10.44
N PHE A 65 -18.95 -5.94 10.18
CA PHE A 65 -18.00 -4.82 10.12
C PHE A 65 -18.06 -4.06 8.79
N VAL A 66 -18.51 -4.70 7.72
CA VAL A 66 -18.55 -4.15 6.35
C VAL A 66 -19.79 -4.66 5.63
N GLU A 67 -20.20 -3.99 4.55
CA GLU A 67 -21.25 -4.46 3.64
C GLU A 67 -20.62 -4.90 2.32
N ARG A 68 -20.91 -6.13 1.85
CA ARG A 68 -20.28 -6.66 0.63
C ARG A 68 -20.63 -5.91 -0.64
N ASN A 69 -21.80 -5.28 -0.69
CA ASN A 69 -22.22 -4.46 -1.83
C ASN A 69 -21.48 -3.12 -1.90
N ASP A 70 -20.75 -2.73 -0.86
CA ASP A 70 -19.88 -1.56 -0.92
C ASP A 70 -18.56 -1.90 -1.62
N ARG A 71 -18.35 -1.32 -2.80
CA ARG A 71 -17.09 -1.45 -3.55
C ARG A 71 -15.88 -1.01 -2.75
N ASN A 72 -16.07 -0.03 -1.88
CA ASN A 72 -15.02 0.53 -1.03
C ASN A 72 -14.87 -0.19 0.30
N VAL A 73 -15.72 -1.19 0.59
CA VAL A 73 -15.68 -2.00 1.81
C VAL A 73 -15.61 -1.10 3.05
N ARG A 74 -16.49 -0.10 3.14
CA ARG A 74 -16.45 0.85 4.26
C ARG A 74 -16.82 0.16 5.57
N TRP A 75 -16.13 0.55 6.63
CA TRP A 75 -16.45 0.13 7.98
C TRP A 75 -17.81 0.67 8.40
N THR A 76 -18.64 -0.19 8.99
CA THR A 76 -20.02 0.10 9.40
C THR A 76 -20.11 0.86 10.73
N GLY A 77 -19.00 1.04 11.46
CA GLY A 77 -19.00 1.68 12.77
C GLY A 77 -19.24 0.73 13.95
N LYS A 78 -19.30 -0.58 13.70
CA LYS A 78 -19.40 -1.63 14.71
C LYS A 78 -18.10 -1.84 15.48
#